data_AF-A0A2V9ETS1-F1
#
_entry.id   AF-A0A2V9ETS1-F1
#
_cell.length_a   1.000
_cell.length_b   1.000
_cell.length_c   1.000
_cell.angle_alpha   90.00
_cell.angle_beta   90.00
_cell.angle_gamma   90.00
#
_symmetry.space_group_name_H-M   'P 1'
#
loop_
_entity.id
_entity.type
_entity.pdbx_description
1 polymer ?
#
loop_
_entity_poly.entity_id
_entity_poly.type
_entity_poly.pdbx_seq_one_letter_code
_entity_poly.pdbx_strand_id
1 'polypeptide(L)' 'MNALHPFREGNGRAQREFIRELAGEAGYEVSWDLVTQDEMLAASVASFHHGSSAAFAMILNKIIRPVR' A
#
# COMPACT_ATOMS: atom_id res chain seq x y z
N MET A 1 -9.28 -1.77 -3.38
CA MET A 1 -9.13 -1.89 -1.92
C MET A 1 -9.43 -0.57 -1.20
N ASN A 2 -8.80 0.55 -1.57
CA ASN A 2 -8.99 1.83 -0.86
C ASN A 2 -10.42 2.39 -0.95
N ALA A 3 -11.09 2.29 -2.10
CA ALA A 3 -12.45 2.82 -2.25
C ALA A 3 -13.54 2.07 -1.45
N LEU A 4 -13.29 0.83 -1.03
CA LEU A 4 -14.32 -0.03 -0.41
C LEU A 4 -14.53 0.28 1.08
N HIS A 5 -13.51 0.78 1.78
CA HIS A 5 -13.55 1.10 3.23
C HIS A 5 -14.40 0.13 4.08
N PRO A 6 -14.10 -1.18 4.08
CA PRO A 6 -14.99 -2.20 4.67
C PRO A 6 -15.11 -2.13 6.20
N PHE A 7 -14.23 -1.39 6.89
CA PHE A 7 -14.24 -1.25 8.34
C PHE A 7 -14.68 0.16 8.77
N ARG A 8 -15.33 0.26 9.94
CA ARG A 8 -15.69 1.56 10.55
C ARG A 8 -14.46 2.43 10.80
N GLU A 9 -13.38 1.82 11.28
CA GLU A 9 -12.07 2.44 11.50
C GLU A 9 -10.96 1.43 11.24
N GLY A 10 -9.73 1.91 11.00
CA GLY A 10 -8.56 1.02 10.89
C GLY A 10 -8.32 0.40 9.51
N ASN A 11 -9.05 0.83 8.47
CA ASN A 11 -8.84 0.37 7.08
C ASN A 11 -7.37 0.41 6.66
N GLY A 12 -6.66 1.51 6.91
CA GLY A 12 -5.24 1.63 6.54
C GLY A 12 -4.34 0.62 7.26
N ARG A 13 -4.63 0.27 8.53
CA ARG A 13 -3.88 -0.77 9.25
C ARG A 13 -4.15 -2.15 8.65
N ALA A 14 -5.42 -2.50 8.46
CA ALA A 14 -5.79 -3.79 7.88
C ALA A 14 -5.21 -3.98 6.46
N GLN A 15 -5.22 -2.93 5.64
CA GLN A 15 -4.65 -2.96 4.30
C GLN A 15 -3.13 -3.18 4.31
N ARG A 16 -2.40 -2.52 5.22
CA ARG A 16 -0.95 -2.69 5.35
C ARG A 16 -0.57 -4.10 5.78
N GLU A 17 -1.30 -4.65 6.75
CA GLU A 17 -1.06 -6.02 7.21
C GLU A 17 -1.40 -7.05 6.12
N PHE A 18 -2.50 -6.85 5.39
CA PHE A 18 -2.84 -7.71 4.25
C PHE A 18 -1.74 -7.71 3.18
N ILE A 19 -1.22 -6.53 2.82
CA ILE A 19 -0.13 -6.39 1.85
C ILE A 19 1.15 -7.04 2.39
N ARG A 20 1.46 -6.88 3.69
CA ARG A 20 2.65 -7.48 4.33
C ARG A 20 2.60 -9.00 4.25
N GLU A 21 1.47 -9.62 4.60
CA GLU A 21 1.29 -11.07 4.51
C GLU A 21 1.39 -11.55 3.06
N LEU A 22 0.69 -10.89 2.13
CA LEU A 22 0.75 -11.23 0.71
C LEU A 22 2.17 -11.14 0.14
N ALA A 23 2.91 -10.09 0.49
CA ALA A 23 4.29 -9.92 0.08
C ALA A 23 5.17 -11.03 0.67
N GLY A 24 5.00 -11.36 1.95
CA GLY A 24 5.73 -12.43 2.63
C GLY A 24 5.55 -13.78 1.93
N GLU A 25 4.31 -14.17 1.63
CA GLU A 25 4.00 -15.39 0.88
C GLU A 25 4.59 -15.38 -0.55
N ALA A 26 4.78 -14.19 -1.14
CA ALA A 26 5.41 -14.01 -2.44
C ALA A 26 6.96 -13.94 -2.38
N GLY A 27 7.57 -14.06 -1.20
CA GLY A 27 9.02 -13.95 -1.02
C GLY A 27 9.55 -12.52 -0.99
N TYR A 28 8.74 -11.56 -0.53
CA TYR A 28 9.12 -10.16 -0.37
C TYR A 28 8.89 -9.66 1.06
N GLU A 29 9.75 -8.74 1.49
CA GLU A 29 9.57 -7.93 2.69
C GLU A 29 9.05 -6.53 2.33
N VAL A 30 8.29 -5.91 3.24
CA VAL A 30 7.70 -4.58 3.06
C VAL A 30 8.19 -3.62 4.16
N SER A 31 8.84 -2.53 3.77
CA SER A 31 9.39 -1.50 4.68
C SER A 31 8.49 -0.26 4.70
N TRP A 32 7.45 -0.28 5.52
CA TRP A 32 6.46 0.80 5.63
C TRP A 32 7.03 2.13 6.17
N ASP A 33 8.17 2.08 6.86
CA ASP A 33 8.91 3.24 7.35
C ASP A 33 9.50 4.10 6.22
N LEU A 34 9.61 3.55 5.01
CA LEU A 34 10.10 4.25 3.82
C LEU A 34 9.02 5.05 3.09
N VAL A 35 7.77 5.00 3.52
CA VAL A 35 6.67 5.76 2.92
C VAL A 35 5.98 6.64 3.95
N THR A 36 5.77 7.91 3.61
CA THR A 36 5.07 8.85 4.48
C THR A 36 3.56 8.72 4.35
N GLN A 37 2.83 9.25 5.33
CA GLN A 37 1.38 9.34 5.28
C GLN A 37 0.90 10.18 4.08
N ASP A 38 1.62 11.25 3.75
CA ASP A 38 1.28 12.16 2.65
C ASP A 38 1.48 11.48 1.29
N GLU A 39 2.55 10.69 1.11
CA GLU A 39 2.75 9.89 -0.11
C GLU A 39 1.58 8.90 -0.31
N MET A 40 1.17 8.20 0.74
CA MET A 40 0.03 7.28 0.69
C MET A 40 -1.31 7.98 0.43
N LEU A 41 -1.52 9.17 1.01
CA LEU A 41 -2.72 9.98 0.78
C LEU A 41 -2.78 10.46 -0.66
N ALA A 42 -1.68 11.02 -1.18
CA ALA A 42 -1.60 11.49 -2.56
C ALA A 42 -1.86 10.35 -3.57
N ALA A 43 -1.28 9.17 -3.34
CA ALA A 43 -1.55 7.99 -4.17
C ALA A 43 -3.02 7.55 -4.11
N SER A 44 -3.64 7.62 -2.94
CA SER A 44 -5.07 7.30 -2.75
C SER A 44 -5.98 8.26 -3.50
N VAL A 45 -5.72 9.57 -3.39
CA VAL A 45 -6.46 10.62 -4.12
C VAL A 45 -6.31 10.43 -5.62
N ALA A 46 -5.08 10.24 -6.11
CA ALA A 46 -4.83 10.05 -7.54
C ALA A 46 -5.54 8.81 -8.10
N SER A 47 -5.51 7.69 -7.36
CA SER A 47 -6.21 6.46 -7.76
C SER A 47 -7.72 6.63 -7.74
N PHE A 48 -8.28 7.35 -6.78
CA PHE A 48 -9.73 7.54 -6.66
C PHE A 48 -10.27 8.47 -7.76
N HIS A 49 -9.60 9.61 -8.01
CA HIS A 49 -10.08 10.60 -8.98
C HIS A 49 -9.73 10.28 -10.42
N HIS A 50 -8.59 9.61 -10.65
CA HIS A 50 -8.07 9.40 -12.02
C HIS A 50 -7.99 7.93 -12.41
N GLY A 51 -8.38 6.99 -11.53
CA GLY A 51 -8.30 5.55 -11.80
C GLY A 51 -6.87 5.03 -11.95
N SER A 52 -5.85 5.86 -11.68
CA SER A 52 -4.45 5.52 -11.92
C SER A 52 -3.82 4.84 -10.70
N SER A 53 -3.22 3.67 -10.91
CA SER A 53 -2.45 2.93 -9.90
C SER A 53 -0.96 3.26 -9.91
N ALA A 54 -0.50 4.16 -10.80
CA ALA A 54 0.92 4.41 -11.01
C ALA A 54 1.66 4.87 -9.74
N ALA A 55 1.06 5.78 -8.96
CA ALA A 55 1.64 6.25 -7.70
C ALA A 55 1.78 5.10 -6.67
N PHE A 56 0.80 4.20 -6.59
CA PHE A 56 0.90 3.01 -5.74
C PHE A 56 1.99 2.06 -6.21
N ALA A 57 2.13 1.85 -7.53
CA ALA A 57 3.20 1.02 -8.07
C ALA A 57 4.59 1.60 -7.72
N MET A 58 4.76 2.93 -7.81
CA MET A 58 6.00 3.59 -7.39
C MET A 58 6.28 3.39 -5.90
N ILE A 59 5.27 3.53 -5.04
CA ILE A 59 5.40 3.28 -3.60
C ILE A 59 5.81 1.82 -3.36
N LEU A 60 5.12 0.85 -3.97
CA LEU A 60 5.44 -0.57 -3.79
C LEU A 60 6.89 -0.87 -4.22
N ASN A 61 7.31 -0.39 -5.39
CA ASN A 61 8.70 -0.56 -5.86
C ASN A 61 9.74 0.06 -4.92
N LYS A 62 9.39 1.14 -4.20
CA LYS A 62 10.25 1.78 -3.19
C LYS A 62 10.38 0.93 -1.93
N ILE A 63 9.29 0.29 -1.50
CA ILE A 63 9.19 -0.32 -0.17
C ILE A 63 9.31 -1.84 -0.12
N ILE A 64 9.24 -2.54 -1.26
CA ILE A 64 9.38 -4.01 -1.29
C ILE A 64 10.80 -4.45 -1.65
N ARG A 65 11.27 -5.53 -1.04
CA ARG A 65 12.56 -6.18 -1.34
C ARG A 65 12.41 -7.69 -1.33
N PRO A 66 13.07 -8.45 -2.22
CA PRO A 66 13.06 -9.91 -2.16
C PRO A 66 13.70 -10.40 -0.86
N VAL A 67 13.08 -11.40 -0.24
CA VAL A 67 13.68 -12.20 0.83
C VAL A 67 14.64 -13.18 0.15
N ARG A 68 15.92 -13.14 0.55
CA ARG A 68 16.97 -14.00 -0.02
C ARG A 68 16.73 -15.49 0.23
#